data_AF-A0A967H1G1-F1
#
_entry.id   AF-A0A967H1G1-F1
#
_cell.length_a   1.000
_cell.length_b   1.000
_cell.length_c   1.000
_cell.angle_alpha   90.00
_cell.angle_beta   90.00
_cell.angle_gamma   90.00
#
_symmetry.space_group_name_H-M   'P 1'
#
loop_
_entity.id
_entity.type
_entity.pdbx_description
1 polymer ?
#
loop_
_entity_poly.entity_id
_entity_poly.type
_entity_poly.pdbx_seq_one_letter_code
_entity_poly.pdbx_strand_id
1 'polypeptide(L)'
;QVPLRFSTLDLPTGLVAELSAHENIVGIKDSRGDLDLVGELVTQTRETFQVLVGNGAKFYGALEIGGVGGILGVANLAPAFCAEVHLAFN
;
A
#
# COMPACT_ATOMS: atom_id res chain seq x y z
N GLN A 1 0.20 -6.65 -3.39
CA GLN A 1 -0.16 -8.03 -3.00
C GLN A 1 -1.56 -8.11 -2.38
N VAL A 2 -2.19 -9.29 -2.41
CA VAL A 2 -3.48 -9.61 -1.78
C VAL A 2 -3.31 -10.76 -0.76
N PRO A 3 -4.27 -11.00 0.16
CA PRO A 3 -4.26 -12.17 1.04
C PRO A 3 -4.08 -13.50 0.30
N LEU A 4 -3.47 -14.49 0.97
CA LEU A 4 -3.19 -15.81 0.37
C LEU A 4 -4.45 -16.55 -0.13
N ARG A 5 -5.60 -16.28 0.48
CA ARG A 5 -6.89 -16.81 0.01
C ARG A 5 -7.33 -16.31 -1.37
N PHE A 6 -6.69 -15.27 -1.90
CA PHE A 6 -6.99 -14.68 -3.22
C PHE A 6 -5.85 -14.85 -4.23
N SER A 7 -4.61 -14.97 -3.75
CA SER A 7 -3.42 -15.28 -4.55
C SER A 7 -2.63 -16.29 -3.74
N THR A 8 -2.47 -17.52 -4.22
CA THR A 8 -1.70 -18.58 -3.54
C THR A 8 -0.19 -18.29 -3.47
N LEU A 9 0.22 -17.08 -3.88
CA LEU A 9 1.58 -16.57 -3.84
C LEU A 9 1.69 -15.45 -2.80
N ASP A 10 2.70 -15.58 -1.94
CA ASP A 10 3.18 -14.52 -1.06
C ASP A 10 4.39 -13.85 -1.69
N LEU A 11 4.46 -12.51 -1.65
CA LEU A 11 5.65 -11.75 -2.00
C LEU A 11 6.21 -11.17 -0.69
N PRO A 12 7.23 -11.82 -0.09
CA PRO A 12 7.85 -11.30 1.12
C PRO A 12 8.35 -9.86 0.92
N THR A 13 8.33 -9.06 1.98
CA THR A 13 8.71 -7.63 1.94
C THR A 13 10.12 -7.43 1.39
N GLY A 14 11.06 -8.31 1.77
CA GLY A 14 12.43 -8.30 1.22
C GLY A 14 12.53 -8.58 -0.28
N LEU A 15 11.66 -9.42 -0.85
CA LEU A 15 11.61 -9.63 -2.30
C LEU A 15 11.10 -8.38 -3.01
N VAL A 16 10.08 -7.72 -2.44
CA VAL A 16 9.57 -6.46 -2.99
C VAL A 16 10.63 -5.35 -2.89
N ALA A 17 11.42 -5.33 -1.82
CA ALA A 17 12.56 -4.42 -1.67
C ALA A 17 13.61 -4.62 -2.76
N GLU A 18 13.98 -5.86 -3.07
CA GLU A 18 14.88 -6.17 -4.19
C GLU A 18 14.30 -5.69 -5.54
N LEU A 19 13.04 -6.01 -5.81
CA LEU A 19 12.34 -5.57 -7.02
C LEU A 19 12.21 -4.05 -7.11
N SER A 20 12.16 -3.35 -5.98
CA SER A 20 12.06 -1.88 -5.94
C SER A 20 13.26 -1.20 -6.59
N ALA A 21 14.42 -1.86 -6.70
CA ALA A 21 15.61 -1.34 -7.37
C ALA A 21 15.46 -1.23 -8.89
N HIS A 22 14.50 -1.94 -9.49
CA HIS A 22 14.27 -1.88 -10.94
C HIS A 22 13.54 -0.60 -11.32
N GLU A 23 14.07 0.16 -12.29
CA GLU A 23 13.59 1.50 -12.66
C GLU A 23 12.10 1.52 -13.04
N ASN A 24 11.62 0.49 -13.75
CA ASN A 24 10.23 0.38 -14.18
C ASN A 24 9.26 -0.19 -13.12
N ILE A 25 9.74 -0.64 -11.96
CA ILE A 25 8.88 -1.06 -10.85
C ILE A 25 8.86 0.11 -9.86
N VAL A 26 7.78 0.87 -9.93
CA VAL A 26 7.66 2.17 -9.22
C VAL A 26 6.89 2.09 -7.91
N GLY A 27 6.28 0.94 -7.61
CA GLY A 27 5.51 0.80 -6.39
C GLY A 27 4.86 -0.57 -6.21
N ILE A 28 4.16 -0.71 -5.10
CA ILE A 28 3.33 -1.86 -4.75
C ILE A 28 2.01 -1.38 -4.15
N LYS A 29 0.92 -2.08 -4.46
CA LYS A 29 -0.34 -1.96 -3.72
C LYS A 29 -0.54 -3.16 -2.80
N ASP A 30 -0.56 -2.99 -1.49
CA ASP A 30 -0.86 -4.05 -0.52
C ASP A 30 -2.32 -4.03 -0.05
N SER A 31 -3.04 -5.14 -0.22
CA SER A 31 -4.44 -5.31 0.17
C SER A 31 -4.63 -6.34 1.29
N ARG A 32 -3.54 -6.81 1.93
CA ARG A 32 -3.59 -7.76 3.04
C ARG A 32 -4.21 -7.15 4.29
N GLY A 33 -4.04 -5.84 4.48
CA GLY A 33 -4.59 -5.09 5.62
C GLY A 33 -3.79 -5.24 6.91
N ASP A 34 -2.55 -5.69 6.78
CA ASP A 34 -1.56 -5.77 7.85
C ASP A 34 -0.65 -4.53 7.77
N LEU A 35 -0.68 -3.68 8.80
CA LEU A 35 0.08 -2.42 8.80
C LEU A 35 1.55 -2.63 9.14
N ASP A 36 1.91 -3.70 9.84
CA ASP A 36 3.32 -3.98 10.16
C ASP A 36 4.07 -4.32 8.86
N LEU A 37 3.46 -5.14 8.00
CA LEU A 37 3.99 -5.45 6.68
C LEU A 37 4.02 -4.22 5.75
N VAL A 38 3.06 -3.30 5.86
CA VAL A 38 3.11 -2.04 5.10
C VAL A 38 4.28 -1.17 5.57
N GLY A 39 4.51 -1.07 6.89
CA GLY A 39 5.65 -0.34 7.44
C GLY A 39 7.00 -0.94 7.02
N GLU A 40 7.10 -2.26 6.97
CA GLU A 40 8.26 -2.95 6.41
C GLU A 40 8.49 -2.59 4.94
N LEU A 41 7.44 -2.59 4.11
CA LEU A 41 7.55 -2.20 2.70
C LEU A 41 8.02 -0.77 2.55
N VAL A 42 7.46 0.18 3.32
CA VAL A 42 7.89 1.58 3.30
C VAL A 42 9.35 1.72 3.69
N THR A 43 9.80 0.97 4.71
CA THR A 43 11.16 1.09 5.25
C THR A 43 12.22 0.41 4.37
N GLN A 44 11.88 -0.72 3.74
CA GLN A 44 12.85 -1.55 3.01
C GLN A 44 12.98 -1.20 1.52
N THR A 45 11.95 -0.59 0.91
CA THR A 45 11.98 -0.23 -0.50
C THR A 45 12.74 1.09 -0.72
N ARG A 46 13.20 1.37 -1.95
CA ARG A 46 13.88 2.64 -2.26
C ARG A 46 12.96 3.83 -1.95
N GLU A 47 13.52 4.96 -1.56
CA GLU A 47 12.78 6.18 -1.15
C GLU A 47 11.71 6.65 -2.15
N THR A 48 11.95 6.45 -3.45
CA THR A 48 11.03 6.84 -4.53
C THR A 48 9.96 5.79 -4.86
N PHE A 49 9.96 4.64 -4.18
CA PHE A 49 9.03 3.56 -4.40
C PHE A 49 7.70 3.83 -3.69
N GLN A 50 6.60 3.72 -4.42
CA GLN A 50 5.29 4.05 -3.91
C GLN A 50 4.66 2.83 -3.21
N VAL A 51 4.39 2.96 -1.91
CA VAL A 51 3.61 1.95 -1.16
C VAL A 51 2.17 2.45 -1.03
N LEU A 52 1.24 1.75 -1.68
CA LEU A 52 -0.19 2.03 -1.62
C LEU A 52 -0.93 0.92 -0.89
N VAL A 53 -2.09 1.21 -0.31
CA VAL A 53 -2.96 0.19 0.29
C VAL A 53 -4.27 0.00 -0.47
N GLY A 54 -4.82 -1.22 -0.39
CA GLY A 54 -6.13 -1.56 -0.96
C GLY A 54 -7.26 -1.69 0.07
N ASN A 55 -6.94 -1.70 1.37
CA ASN A 55 -7.91 -1.85 2.44
C ASN A 55 -8.33 -0.47 2.97
N GLY A 56 -9.57 -0.06 2.69
CA GLY A 56 -10.10 1.24 3.10
C GLY A 56 -10.11 1.46 4.62
N ALA A 57 -10.37 0.42 5.42
CA ALA A 57 -10.37 0.52 6.89
C ALA A 57 -8.97 0.72 7.47
N LYS A 58 -7.92 0.47 6.67
CA LYS A 58 -6.51 0.67 7.04
C LYS A 58 -5.91 1.88 6.34
N PHE A 59 -6.68 2.64 5.55
CA PHE A 59 -6.14 3.67 4.68
C PHE A 59 -5.45 4.78 5.47
N TYR A 60 -6.14 5.40 6.44
CA TYR A 60 -5.54 6.45 7.26
C TYR A 60 -4.29 5.99 8.01
N GLY A 61 -4.36 4.83 8.68
CA GLY A 61 -3.18 4.27 9.38
C GLY A 61 -2.02 3.93 8.44
N ALA A 62 -2.28 3.60 7.17
CA ALA A 62 -1.24 3.40 6.18
C ALA A 62 -0.56 4.71 5.75
N LEU A 63 -1.32 5.81 5.66
CA LEU A 63 -0.76 7.14 5.42
C LEU A 63 0.17 7.57 6.56
N GLU A 64 -0.24 7.34 7.82
CA GLU A 64 0.56 7.68 9.01
C GLU A 64 1.94 6.99 9.05
N ILE A 65 2.06 5.81 8.45
CA ILE A 65 3.32 5.03 8.40
C ILE A 65 4.09 5.20 7.09
N GLY A 66 3.77 6.23 6.29
CA GLY A 66 4.51 6.59 5.07
C GLY A 66 3.99 5.97 3.78
N GLY A 67 2.84 5.30 3.81
CA GLY A 67 2.11 4.95 2.59
C GLY A 67 1.68 6.21 1.84
N VAL A 68 1.79 6.20 0.51
CA VAL A 68 1.57 7.41 -0.31
C VAL A 68 0.15 7.57 -0.82
N GLY A 69 -0.72 6.57 -0.58
CA GLY A 69 -2.09 6.60 -1.10
C GLY A 69 -2.79 5.24 -1.05
N GLY A 70 -3.92 5.16 -1.72
CA GLY A 70 -4.73 3.94 -1.76
C GLY A 70 -5.44 3.73 -3.08
N ILE A 71 -5.52 2.47 -3.50
CA ILE A 71 -6.41 2.02 -4.58
C ILE A 71 -7.52 1.22 -3.91
N LEU A 72 -8.54 1.95 -3.48
CA LEU A 72 -9.50 1.50 -2.47
C LEU A 72 -10.78 0.96 -3.11
N GLY A 73 -11.18 -0.26 -2.73
CA GLY A 73 -12.46 -0.82 -3.19
C GLY A 73 -13.67 0.01 -2.75
N VAL A 74 -13.64 0.57 -1.54
CA VAL A 74 -14.70 1.42 -0.99
C VAL A 74 -14.87 2.75 -1.77
N ALA A 75 -13.86 3.19 -2.52
CA ALA A 75 -13.95 4.39 -3.35
C ALA A 75 -14.94 4.23 -4.51
N ASN A 76 -15.36 3.01 -4.86
CA ASN A 76 -16.46 2.81 -5.83
C ASN A 76 -17.82 3.30 -5.30
N LEU A 77 -17.99 3.38 -3.97
CA LEU A 77 -19.23 3.84 -3.32
C LEU A 77 -19.06 5.19 -2.62
N ALA A 78 -17.87 5.45 -2.08
CA ALA A 78 -17.56 6.63 -1.28
C ALA A 78 -16.29 7.35 -1.77
N PRO A 79 -16.20 7.76 -3.06
CA PRO A 79 -14.99 8.35 -3.62
C PRO A 79 -14.62 9.68 -2.94
N ALA A 80 -15.60 10.54 -2.67
CA ALA A 80 -15.40 11.83 -2.02
C ALA A 80 -14.78 11.68 -0.63
N PHE A 81 -15.35 10.80 0.20
CA PHE A 81 -14.80 10.52 1.55
C PHE A 81 -13.39 9.93 1.50
N CYS A 82 -13.09 9.06 0.53
CA CYS A 82 -11.73 8.54 0.36
C CYS A 82 -10.74 9.65 -0.01
N ALA A 83 -11.14 10.54 -0.92
CA ALA A 83 -10.33 11.68 -1.32
C ALA A 83 -10.12 12.67 -0.17
N GLU A 84 -11.17 12.95 0.62
CA GLU A 84 -11.08 13.82 1.80
C GLU A 84 -10.08 13.31 2.83
N VAL A 85 -10.06 12.00 3.13
CA VAL A 85 -9.05 11.42 4.03
C VAL A 85 -7.64 11.67 3.52
N HIS A 86 -7.40 11.48 2.22
CA HIS A 86 -6.07 11.70 1.64
C HIS A 86 -5.67 13.19 1.63
N LEU A 87 -6.59 14.07 1.23
CA LEU A 87 -6.36 15.51 1.16
C LEU A 87 -6.21 16.16 2.53
N ALA A 88 -6.86 15.62 3.57
CA ALA A 88 -6.74 16.15 4.93
C ALA A 88 -5.45 15.70 5.64
N PHE A 89 -4.82 14.61 5.17
CA PHE A 89 -3.55 14.12 5.73
C PHE A 89 -2.33 14.84 5.13
N ASN A 90 -2.38 15.17 3.84
CA ASN A 90 -1.31 15.89 3.12
C ASN A 90 -1.39 17.41 3.33
#